data_AF-A0A821GCM0-F1
#
_entry.id   AF-A0A821GCM0-F1
#
_cell.length_a   1.000
_cell.length_b   1.000
_cell.length_c   1.000
_cell.angle_alpha   90.00
_cell.angle_beta   90.00
_cell.angle_gamma   90.00
#
_symmetry.space_group_name_H-M   'P 1'
#
loop_
_entity.id
_entity.type
_entity.pdbx_description
1 polymer ?
#
loop_
_entity_poly.entity_id
_entity_poly.type
_entity_poly.pdbx_seq_one_letter_code
_entity_poly.pdbx_strand_id
1 'polypeptide(L)' 'LANEYGIKFMETSAKGNINVDEAFFSLAKDIKAKIDKKAGSDLLNKPAVIKPKADLQKKSATSFWSRCSIF' A
#
# COMPACT_ATOMS: atom_id res chain seq x y z
N LEU A 1 11.81 19.58 13.06
CA LEU A 1 11.76 18.28 12.36
C LEU A 1 10.75 18.22 11.22
N ALA A 2 9.43 18.13 11.46
CA ALA A 2 8.45 17.99 10.36
C ALA A 2 8.48 19.15 9.35
N ASN A 3 8.47 20.39 9.85
CA ASN A 3 8.59 21.60 9.03
C ASN A 3 9.94 21.68 8.30
N GLU A 4 11.00 21.12 8.88
CA GLU A 4 12.35 21.15 8.31
C GLU A 4 12.48 20.19 7.11
N TYR A 5 11.81 19.03 7.16
CA TYR A 5 11.73 18.10 6.03
C TYR A 5 10.57 18.40 5.06
N GLY A 6 9.74 19.42 5.34
CA GLY A 6 8.54 19.71 4.56
C GLY A 6 7.50 18.57 4.59
N ILE A 7 7.45 17.81 5.68
CA ILE A 7 6.51 16.70 5.87
C ILE A 7 5.39 17.16 6.81
N LYS A 8 4.14 16.85 6.48
CA LYS A 8 2.99 17.12 7.35
C LYS A 8 3.05 16.23 8.60
N PHE A 9 2.85 16.83 9.77
CA PHE A 9 2.80 16.13 11.06
C PHE A 9 1.41 16.24 11.67
N MET A 10 0.99 15.19 12.38
CA MET A 10 -0.25 15.18 13.15
C MET A 10 -0.13 14.25 14.35
N GLU A 11 -0.49 14.74 15.53
CA GLU A 11 -0.56 13.92 16.74
C GLU A 11 -1.80 13.02 16.68
N THR A 12 -1.62 11.75 17.02
CA THR A 12 -2.64 10.70 16.89
C THR A 12 -2.65 9.79 18.11
N SER A 13 -3.83 9.39 18.57
CA SER A 13 -3.98 8.41 19.65
C SER A 13 -4.87 7.27 19.20
N ALA A 14 -4.27 6.09 18.99
CA ALA A 14 -5.02 4.89 18.63
C ALA A 14 -5.98 4.47 19.75
N LYS A 15 -5.54 4.56 21.01
CA LYS A 15 -6.36 4.19 22.17
C LYS A 15 -7.58 5.10 22.33
N GLY A 16 -7.43 6.39 22.04
CA GLY A 16 -8.52 7.37 22.14
C GLY A 16 -9.32 7.56 20.84
N ASN A 17 -8.94 6.87 19.76
CA ASN A 17 -9.45 7.12 18.41
C ASN A 17 -9.38 8.61 17.99
N ILE A 18 -8.27 9.28 18.32
CA ILE A 18 -8.07 10.70 18.05
C ILE A 18 -7.22 10.85 16.80
N ASN A 19 -7.74 11.58 15.81
CA ASN A 19 -7.10 11.96 14.55
C ASN A 19 -6.67 10.78 13.65
N VAL A 20 -7.05 9.55 13.99
CA VAL A 20 -6.65 8.34 13.24
C VAL A 20 -7.23 8.40 11.82
N ASP A 21 -8.54 8.58 11.71
CA ASP A 21 -9.22 8.66 10.40
C ASP A 21 -8.73 9.85 9.58
N GLU A 22 -8.59 11.03 10.21
CA GLU A 22 -8.09 12.23 9.55
C GLU A 22 -6.68 12.03 8.99
N ALA A 23 -5.83 11.24 9.65
CA ALA A 23 -4.47 10.97 9.19
C ALA A 23 -4.49 10.20 7.88
N PHE A 24 -5.29 9.14 7.83
CA PHE A 24 -5.46 8.32 6.63
C PHE A 24 -6.10 9.11 5.50
N PHE A 25 -7.15 9.89 5.79
CA PHE A 25 -7.80 10.72 4.76
C PHE A 25 -6.86 11.80 4.24
N SER A 26 -6.09 12.47 5.10
CA SER A 26 -5.09 13.46 4.67
C SER A 26 -4.05 12.83 3.76
N LEU A 27 -3.49 11.67 4.17
CA LEU A 27 -2.48 10.97 3.37
C LEU A 27 -3.01 10.55 2.00
N ALA A 28 -4.22 9.97 1.97
CA ALA A 28 -4.86 9.54 0.73
C ALA A 28 -5.13 10.72 -0.22
N LYS A 29 -5.62 11.85 0.31
CA LYS A 29 -5.84 13.09 -0.45
C LYS A 29 -4.53 13.62 -1.03
N ASP A 30 -3.46 13.64 -0.25
CA ASP A 30 -2.16 14.12 -0.69
C ASP A 30 -1.56 13.23 -1.79
N ILE A 31 -1.71 11.90 -1.68
CA ILE A 31 -1.30 10.96 -2.73
C ILE A 31 -2.10 11.21 -4.01
N LYS A 32 -3.43 11.30 -3.91
CA LYS A 32 -4.31 11.55 -5.06
C LYS A 32 -3.95 12.85 -5.77
N ALA A 33 -3.82 13.95 -5.01
CA ALA A 33 -3.45 15.24 -5.56
C ALA A 33 -2.07 15.22 -6.24
N LYS A 34 -1.10 14.45 -5.72
CA LYS A 34 0.20 14.26 -6.37
C LYS A 34 0.08 13.48 -7.68
N ILE A 35 -0.80 12.48 -7.75
CA ILE A 35 -1.07 11.72 -8.98
C ILE A 35 -1.74 12.62 -10.00
N ASP A 36 -2.79 13.34 -9.62
CA ASP A 36 -3.55 14.24 -10.50
C ASP A 36 -2.65 15.34 -11.08
N LYS A 37 -1.77 15.93 -10.25
CA LYS A 37 -0.76 16.90 -10.70
C LYS A 37 0.26 16.30 -11.68
N LYS A 38 0.68 15.05 -11.48
CA LYS A 38 1.61 14.35 -12.37
C LYS A 38 0.95 13.80 -13.63
N ALA A 39 -0.37 13.62 -13.64
CA ALA A 39 -1.13 13.16 -14.81
C ALA A 39 -1.10 14.18 -15.97
N GLY A 40 -0.71 15.44 -15.71
CA GLY A 40 -0.41 16.43 -16.74
C GLY A 40 0.94 16.25 -17.47
N SER A 41 1.82 15.36 -17.00
CA SER A 41 3.15 15.12 -17.59
C SER A 41 3.51 13.62 -17.56
N ASP A 42 2.89 12.80 -18.42
CA ASP A 42 3.33 11.43 -18.79
C ASP A 42 2.77 10.21 -18.03
N LEU A 43 1.88 10.35 -17.03
CA LEU A 43 1.35 9.16 -16.30
C LEU A 43 -0.06 8.69 -16.71
N LEU A 44 -0.75 9.37 -17.64
CA LEU A 44 -2.14 9.07 -18.01
C LEU A 44 -2.34 7.72 -18.72
N ASN A 45 -1.28 6.99 -19.10
CA ASN A 45 -1.40 5.78 -19.92
C ASN A 45 -1.12 4.46 -19.20
N LYS A 46 -1.01 4.44 -17.87
CA LYS A 46 -1.00 3.18 -17.12
C LYS A 46 -1.89 3.30 -15.89
N PRO A 47 -3.03 2.59 -15.82
CA PRO A 47 -3.79 2.53 -14.58
C PRO A 47 -2.85 1.94 -13.53
N ALA A 48 -2.52 2.74 -12.50
CA ALA A 48 -1.82 2.26 -11.32
C ALA A 48 -2.79 1.38 -10.51
N VAL A 49 -3.12 0.22 -11.08
CA VAL A 49 -3.75 -0.87 -10.36
C VAL A 49 -2.69 -1.35 -9.37
N ILE A 50 -2.76 -0.84 -8.15
CA ILE A 50 -2.15 -1.51 -7.00
C ILE A 50 -2.91 -2.83 -6.91
N LYS A 51 -2.36 -3.88 -7.55
CA LYS A 51 -2.84 -5.24 -7.33
C LYS A 51 -2.53 -5.53 -5.87
N PRO A 52 -3.51 -5.68 -4.96
CA PRO A 52 -3.21 -6.33 -3.71
C PRO A 52 -2.67 -7.71 -4.09
N LYS A 53 -1.42 -8.02 -3.75
CA LYS A 53 -1.01 -9.42 -3.66
C LYS A 53 -1.82 -10.01 -2.51
N ALA A 54 -3.05 -10.40 -2.82
CA ALA A 54 -3.68 -11.49 -2.10
C ALA A 54 -2.86 -12.73 -2.49
N ASP A 55 -1.75 -12.97 -1.80
CA ASP A 55 -1.14 -14.29 -1.74
C ASP A 55 -2.08 -15.19 -0.92
N LEU A 56 -3.28 -15.43 -1.45
CA LEU A 56 -4.08 -16.57 -1.06
C LEU A 56 -3.41 -17.77 -1.72
N GLN A 57 -2.38 -18.30 -1.08
CA GLN A 57 -1.74 -19.55 -1.47
C GLN A 57 -2.75 -20.69 -1.30
N LYS A 58 -3.68 -20.86 -2.25
CA LYS A 58 -4.22 -22.18 -2.58
C LYS A 58 -3.06 -22.99 -3.14
N LYS A 59 -2.26 -23.58 -2.26
CA LYS A 59 -1.34 -24.66 -2.65
C LYS A 59 -2.20 -25.87 -2.97
N SER A 60 -2.63 -25.94 -4.24
CA SER A 60 -3.13 -27.16 -4.85
C SER A 60 -2.08 -28.25 -4.61
N ALA A 61 -2.47 -29.28 -3.86
CA ALA A 61 -1.70 -30.47 -3.61
C ALA A 61 -1.50 -31.21 -4.93
N THR A 62 -0.49 -30.83 -5.69
CA THR A 62 -0.01 -31.63 -6.82
C THR A 62 1.51 -31.68 -6.75
N SER A 63 2.00 -32.88 -6.45
CA SER A 63 3.30 -33.38 -6.92
C SER A 63 4.56 -32.66 -6.41
N PHE A 64 4.91 -32.81 -5.13
CA PHE A 64 6.29 -32.48 -4.69
C PHE A 64 7.01 -33.52 -3.81
N TRP A 65 6.35 -34.56 -3.30
CA TRP A 65 7.01 -35.55 -2.44
C TRP A 65 7.26 -36.93 -3.07
N SER A 66 7.01 -37.11 -4.37
CA SER A 66 7.21 -38.40 -5.05
C SER A 66 8.67 -38.74 -5.37
N ARG A 67 9.68 -38.18 -4.70
CA ARG A 67 11.09 -38.52 -4.92
C ARG A 67 11.92 -38.65 -3.65
N CYS A 68 11.51 -39.54 -2.75
CA CYS A 68 12.48 -40.23 -1.89
C CYS A 68 12.37 -41.73 -2.13
N SER A 69 13.20 -42.21 -3.04
CA SER A 69 13.53 -43.61 -3.26
C SER A 69 14.29 -44.14 -2.05
N ILE A 70 13.71 -45.12 -1.35
CA ILE A 70 14.38 -45.94 -0.33
C ILE A 70 14.23 -47.39 -0.77
N PHE A 71 15.38 -48.05 -0.87
CA PHE A 71 15.55 -49.50 -0.80
C PHE A 71 15.33 -49.92 0.65
#